data_AF-A0A1W9X324-F1
#
_entry.id   AF-A0A1W9X324-F1
#
_cell.length_a   1.000
_cell.length_b   1.000
_cell.length_c   1.000
_cell.angle_alpha   90.00
_cell.angle_beta   90.00
_cell.angle_gamma   90.00
#
_symmetry.space_group_name_H-M   'P 1'
#
loop_
_entity.id
_entity.type
_entity.pdbx_description
1 polymer ?
#
loop_
_entity_poly.entity_id
_entity_poly.type
_entity_poly.pdbx_seq_one_letter_code
_entity_poly.pdbx_strand_id
1 'polypeptide(L)'
;MTPKERRKEMSDLINKISGKEQNAMQFYQSVKDVPHMTNHAIQRAAQRNISQQAILAALRYGKKLHRTGRVFFVLRKKDVTMEPELSSFTGTTIMLGRDGAIVTAYSNQKAHSMIKKKPKRSRNW
;
A
#
# COMPACT_ATOMS: atom_id res chain seq x y z
N MET A 1 23.52 -28.86 5.01
CA MET A 1 23.24 -27.64 4.23
C MET A 1 24.42 -26.68 4.32
N THR A 2 25.19 -26.60 3.23
CA THR A 2 26.39 -25.77 3.13
C THR A 2 26.03 -24.27 3.13
N PRO A 3 26.95 -23.36 3.53
CA PRO A 3 26.69 -21.92 3.49
C PRO A 3 26.29 -21.37 2.10
N LYS A 4 26.75 -22.03 1.01
CA LYS A 4 26.37 -21.69 -0.37
C LYS A 4 24.92 -22.07 -0.69
N GLU A 5 24.46 -23.23 -0.24
CA GLU A 5 23.07 -23.68 -0.40
C GLU A 5 22.09 -22.75 0.33
N ARG A 6 22.42 -22.33 1.57
CA ARG A 6 21.63 -21.36 2.34
C ARG A 6 21.49 -20.00 1.64
N ARG A 7 22.54 -19.52 0.97
CA ARG A 7 22.51 -18.27 0.22
C ARG A 7 21.62 -18.35 -1.01
N LYS A 8 21.69 -19.47 -1.74
CA LYS A 8 20.87 -19.71 -2.94
C LYS A 8 19.38 -19.80 -2.57
N GLU A 9 19.05 -20.56 -1.54
CA GLU A 9 17.68 -20.73 -1.08
C GLU A 9 17.05 -19.40 -0.61
N MET A 10 17.83 -18.56 0.10
CA MET A 10 17.38 -17.21 0.49
C MET A 10 17.22 -16.27 -0.71
N SER A 11 18.11 -16.33 -1.69
CA SER A 11 17.98 -15.59 -2.95
C SER A 11 16.70 -15.99 -3.68
N ASP A 12 16.42 -17.29 -3.80
CA ASP A 12 15.27 -17.82 -4.50
C ASP A 12 13.95 -17.47 -3.79
N LEU A 13 13.94 -17.47 -2.45
CA LEU A 13 12.83 -16.97 -1.63
C LEU A 13 12.58 -15.48 -1.84
N ILE A 14 13.64 -14.66 -1.86
CA ILE A 14 13.55 -13.22 -2.11
C ILE A 14 13.01 -12.95 -3.52
N ASN A 15 13.50 -13.68 -4.53
CA ASN A 15 13.04 -13.56 -5.91
C ASN A 15 11.59 -14.04 -6.08
N LYS A 16 11.18 -15.11 -5.38
CA LYS A 16 9.78 -15.60 -5.37
C LYS A 16 8.82 -14.63 -4.68
N ILE A 17 9.26 -13.99 -3.59
CA ILE A 17 8.50 -12.93 -2.91
C ILE A 17 8.42 -11.69 -3.82
N SER A 18 9.53 -11.32 -4.45
CA SER A 18 9.62 -10.19 -5.38
C SER A 18 8.74 -10.38 -6.62
N GLY A 19 8.71 -11.58 -7.21
CA GLY A 19 7.85 -11.90 -8.36
C GLY A 19 6.35 -11.85 -8.03
N LYS A 20 5.95 -12.25 -6.81
CA LYS A 20 4.57 -12.03 -6.31
C LYS A 20 4.26 -10.54 -6.13
N GLU A 21 5.21 -9.76 -5.64
CA GLU A 21 5.05 -8.31 -5.47
C GLU A 21 5.03 -7.54 -6.79
N GLN A 22 5.81 -7.98 -7.79
CA GLN A 22 5.84 -7.43 -9.14
C GLN A 22 4.54 -7.72 -9.89
N ASN A 23 4.03 -8.96 -9.84
CA ASN A 23 2.70 -9.28 -10.39
C ASN A 23 1.58 -8.46 -9.73
N ALA A 24 1.62 -8.29 -8.40
CA ALA A 24 0.67 -7.43 -7.71
C ALA A 24 0.81 -5.95 -8.12
N MET A 25 2.04 -5.44 -8.33
CA MET A 25 2.22 -4.06 -8.82
C MET A 25 1.69 -3.87 -10.24
N GLN A 26 1.98 -4.82 -11.13
CA GLN A 26 1.54 -4.76 -12.51
C GLN A 26 0.00 -4.81 -12.59
N PHE A 27 -0.63 -5.61 -11.72
CA PHE A 27 -2.08 -5.60 -11.52
C PHE A 27 -2.61 -4.22 -11.10
N TYR A 28 -2.03 -3.59 -10.06
CA TYR A 28 -2.53 -2.29 -9.57
C TYR A 28 -2.30 -1.12 -10.53
N GLN A 29 -1.29 -1.22 -11.40
CA GLN A 29 -1.05 -0.25 -12.47
C GLN A 29 -2.00 -0.43 -13.66
N SER A 30 -2.54 -1.63 -13.88
CA SER A 30 -3.49 -1.93 -14.97
C SER A 30 -4.97 -1.80 -14.58
N VAL A 31 -5.32 -1.62 -13.29
CA VAL A 31 -6.73 -1.60 -12.87
C VAL A 31 -7.43 -0.36 -13.43
N LYS A 32 -8.48 -0.56 -14.23
CA LYS A 32 -9.42 0.49 -14.63
C LYS A 32 -10.45 0.80 -13.54
N ASP A 33 -10.74 -0.18 -12.68
CA ASP A 33 -11.78 -0.12 -11.64
C ASP A 33 -11.21 -0.25 -10.22
N VAL A 34 -12.02 0.03 -9.20
CA VAL A 34 -11.59 -0.11 -7.80
C VAL A 34 -11.59 -1.60 -7.42
N PRO A 35 -10.49 -2.13 -6.85
CA PRO A 35 -10.46 -3.49 -6.31
C PRO A 35 -11.54 -3.70 -5.24
N HIS A 36 -11.90 -4.98 -4.98
CA HIS A 36 -12.88 -5.31 -3.96
C HIS A 36 -12.61 -4.60 -2.63
N MET A 37 -13.65 -3.96 -2.08
CA MET A 37 -13.61 -3.24 -0.81
C MET A 37 -14.43 -3.99 0.24
N THR A 38 -13.84 -4.16 1.42
CA THR A 38 -14.60 -4.63 2.59
C THR A 38 -15.63 -3.57 3.03
N ASN A 39 -16.69 -3.99 3.73
CA ASN A 39 -17.67 -3.05 4.31
C ASN A 39 -17.01 -1.98 5.18
N HIS A 40 -15.97 -2.36 5.93
CA HIS A 40 -15.20 -1.41 6.73
C HIS A 40 -14.52 -0.35 5.85
N ALA A 41 -13.89 -0.75 4.75
CA ALA A 41 -13.27 0.18 3.82
C ALA A 41 -14.29 1.13 3.17
N ILE A 42 -15.45 0.62 2.75
CA ILE A 42 -16.53 1.41 2.15
C ILE A 42 -16.99 2.49 3.14
N GLN A 43 -17.29 2.08 4.38
CA GLN A 43 -17.72 3.00 5.43
C GLN A 43 -16.66 4.08 5.73
N ARG A 44 -15.38 3.70 5.83
CA ARG A 44 -14.28 4.63 6.11
C ARG A 44 -14.04 5.60 4.98
N ALA A 45 -14.13 5.13 3.73
CA ALA A 45 -14.02 5.99 2.56
C ALA A 45 -15.12 7.06 2.55
N ALA A 46 -16.37 6.64 2.75
CA ALA A 46 -17.52 7.55 2.82
C ALA A 46 -17.38 8.59 3.95
N GLN A 47 -17.05 8.14 5.16
CA GLN A 47 -16.85 9.01 6.34
C GLN A 47 -15.72 10.04 6.17
N ARG A 48 -14.78 9.79 5.25
CA ARG A 48 -13.62 10.65 5.00
C ARG A 48 -13.65 11.35 3.66
N ASN A 49 -14.81 11.31 2.98
CA ASN A 49 -15.01 11.89 1.65
C ASN A 49 -13.94 11.45 0.64
N ILE A 50 -13.59 10.17 0.66
CA ILE A 50 -12.59 9.59 -0.26
C ILE A 50 -13.34 9.04 -1.46
N SER A 51 -13.17 9.70 -2.60
CA SER A 51 -13.79 9.29 -3.85
C SER A 51 -13.11 8.06 -4.46
N GLN A 52 -13.80 7.42 -5.39
CA GLN A 52 -13.24 6.34 -6.20
C GLN A 52 -12.00 6.81 -6.99
N GLN A 53 -12.00 8.04 -7.51
CA GLN A 53 -10.85 8.62 -8.20
C GLN A 53 -9.65 8.75 -7.26
N ALA A 54 -9.87 9.17 -6.01
CA ALA A 54 -8.80 9.26 -5.01
C ALA A 54 -8.19 7.88 -4.68
N ILE A 55 -9.03 6.83 -4.57
CA ILE A 55 -8.57 5.45 -4.36
C ILE A 55 -7.71 5.00 -5.54
N LEU A 56 -8.19 5.19 -6.76
CA LEU A 56 -7.47 4.82 -7.98
C LEU A 56 -6.16 5.58 -8.11
N ALA A 57 -6.16 6.89 -7.85
CA ALA A 57 -4.96 7.71 -7.87
C ALA A 57 -3.92 7.23 -6.85
N ALA A 58 -4.35 6.88 -5.63
CA ALA A 58 -3.46 6.34 -4.62
C ALA A 58 -2.88 4.97 -5.01
N LEU A 59 -3.68 4.08 -5.60
CA LEU A 59 -3.21 2.77 -6.06
C LEU A 59 -2.22 2.87 -7.23
N ARG A 60 -2.44 3.80 -8.17
CA ARG A 60 -1.61 3.96 -9.37
C ARG A 60 -0.33 4.76 -9.13
N TYR A 61 -0.45 5.92 -8.49
CA TYR A 61 0.65 6.88 -8.35
C TYR A 61 1.25 6.90 -6.94
N GLY A 62 0.53 6.39 -5.94
CA GLY A 62 0.95 6.46 -4.56
C GLY A 62 2.16 5.58 -4.25
N LYS A 63 2.92 5.98 -3.23
CA LYS A 63 4.05 5.19 -2.75
C LYS A 63 3.57 3.94 -2.02
N LYS A 64 3.98 2.77 -2.52
CA LYS A 64 3.81 1.48 -1.86
C LYS A 64 4.73 1.35 -0.63
N LEU A 65 4.17 0.92 0.51
CA LEU A 65 4.88 0.67 1.77
C LEU A 65 4.46 -0.69 2.34
N HIS A 66 5.44 -1.52 2.71
CA HIS A 66 5.21 -2.81 3.36
C HIS A 66 5.44 -2.68 4.87
N ARG A 67 4.39 -2.74 5.70
CA ARG A 67 4.50 -2.59 7.16
C ARG A 67 3.54 -3.53 7.89
N THR A 68 4.03 -4.14 8.96
CA THR A 68 3.21 -4.99 9.87
C THR A 68 2.43 -6.08 9.11
N GLY A 69 3.04 -6.67 8.07
CA GLY A 69 2.40 -7.71 7.25
C GLY A 69 1.25 -7.23 6.37
N ARG A 70 1.17 -5.91 6.11
CA ARG A 70 0.19 -5.26 5.23
C ARG A 70 0.90 -4.39 4.19
N VAL A 71 0.19 -4.10 3.11
CA VAL A 71 0.61 -3.17 2.06
C VAL A 71 -0.20 -1.90 2.19
N PHE A 72 0.49 -0.76 2.14
CA PHE A 72 -0.12 0.56 2.08
C PHE A 72 0.27 1.24 0.77
N PHE A 73 -0.66 1.98 0.18
CA PHE A 73 -0.39 2.94 -0.88
C PHE A 73 -0.69 4.33 -0.34
N VAL A 74 0.29 5.23 -0.37
CA VAL A 74 0.16 6.60 0.13
C VAL A 74 0.40 7.58 -1.00
N LEU A 75 -0.63 8.33 -1.40
CA LEU A 75 -0.49 9.37 -2.42
C LEU A 75 0.12 10.62 -1.80
N ARG A 76 1.35 10.97 -2.19
CA ARG A 76 2.04 12.18 -1.68
C ARG A 76 2.02 13.25 -2.75
N LYS A 77 2.15 14.51 -2.33
CA LYS A 77 2.24 15.66 -3.25
C LYS A 77 3.34 15.50 -4.30
N LYS A 78 4.49 14.92 -3.92
CA LYS A 78 5.61 14.68 -4.83
C LYS A 78 5.39 13.53 -5.84
N ASP A 79 4.35 12.73 -5.65
CA ASP A 79 4.05 11.59 -6.52
C ASP A 79 3.16 12.02 -7.71
N VAL A 80 2.63 13.24 -7.69
CA VAL A 80 1.68 13.78 -8.69
C VAL A 80 2.13 15.13 -9.26
N THR A 81 3.42 15.42 -9.26
CA THR A 81 3.94 16.71 -9.74
C THR A 81 3.69 16.95 -11.23
N MET A 82 3.57 15.87 -12.01
CA MET A 82 3.30 15.91 -13.44
C MET A 82 1.78 15.93 -13.77
N GLU A 83 0.92 15.68 -12.77
CA GLU A 83 -0.54 15.55 -12.92
C GLU A 83 -1.23 16.42 -11.85
N PRO A 84 -1.25 17.75 -12.02
CA PRO A 84 -1.69 18.71 -10.99
C PRO A 84 -3.13 18.49 -10.52
N GLU A 85 -4.01 17.96 -11.35
CA GLU A 85 -5.39 17.63 -11.04
C GLU A 85 -5.52 16.57 -9.92
N LEU A 86 -4.52 15.69 -9.80
CA LEU A 86 -4.47 14.67 -8.75
C LEU A 86 -3.98 15.21 -7.40
N SER A 87 -3.53 16.47 -7.35
CA SER A 87 -3.04 17.11 -6.12
C SER A 87 -4.11 17.18 -5.02
N SER A 88 -5.39 17.29 -5.42
CA SER A 88 -6.55 17.27 -4.53
C SER A 88 -6.72 15.94 -3.79
N PHE A 89 -6.18 14.84 -4.32
CA PHE A 89 -6.26 13.51 -3.71
C PHE A 89 -5.07 13.18 -2.80
N THR A 90 -4.09 14.08 -2.69
CA THR A 90 -2.90 13.86 -1.86
C THR A 90 -3.30 13.60 -0.39
N GLY A 91 -2.49 12.78 0.29
CA GLY A 91 -2.80 12.30 1.63
C GLY A 91 -3.70 11.06 1.66
N THR A 92 -4.33 10.70 0.53
CA THR A 92 -5.09 9.45 0.44
C THR A 92 -4.19 8.25 0.69
N THR A 93 -4.61 7.40 1.62
CA THR A 93 -3.91 6.18 1.99
C THR A 93 -4.84 4.98 1.91
N ILE A 94 -4.42 3.97 1.16
CA ILE A 94 -5.12 2.70 1.00
C ILE A 94 -4.34 1.60 1.69
N MET A 95 -5.00 0.79 2.52
CA MET A 95 -4.42 -0.39 3.14
C MET A 95 -5.06 -1.64 2.56
N LEU A 96 -4.21 -2.54 2.08
CA LEU A 96 -4.62 -3.82 1.53
C LEU A 96 -4.52 -4.95 2.55
N GLY A 97 -5.47 -5.88 2.42
CA GLY A 97 -5.42 -7.21 3.00
C GLY A 97 -4.34 -8.08 2.32
N ARG A 98 -4.17 -9.31 2.81
CA ARG A 98 -3.22 -10.28 2.21
C ARG A 98 -3.72 -10.85 0.89
N ASP A 99 -5.03 -10.83 0.71
CA ASP A 99 -5.80 -11.22 -0.46
C ASP A 99 -5.90 -10.11 -1.52
N GLY A 100 -5.35 -8.92 -1.25
CA GLY A 100 -5.40 -7.78 -2.16
C GLY A 100 -6.67 -6.94 -2.07
N ALA A 101 -7.61 -7.28 -1.19
CA ALA A 101 -8.80 -6.48 -0.93
C ALA A 101 -8.45 -5.18 -0.19
N ILE A 102 -9.22 -4.11 -0.43
CA ILE A 102 -9.08 -2.88 0.34
C ILE A 102 -9.76 -3.08 1.71
N VAL A 103 -8.94 -3.05 2.76
CA VAL A 103 -9.39 -3.23 4.15
C VAL A 103 -9.70 -1.90 4.81
N THR A 104 -8.92 -0.84 4.51
CA THR A 104 -9.29 0.53 4.91
C THR A 104 -8.79 1.55 3.90
N ALA A 105 -9.50 2.67 3.83
CA ALA A 105 -9.06 3.91 3.19
C ALA A 105 -9.14 5.05 4.21
N TYR A 106 -8.19 5.99 4.17
CA TYR A 106 -8.24 7.21 4.98
C TYR A 106 -7.40 8.32 4.33
N SER A 107 -7.67 9.58 4.68
CA SER A 107 -6.86 10.72 4.26
C SER A 107 -6.00 11.21 5.44
N ASN A 108 -4.69 11.29 5.22
CA ASN A 108 -3.72 11.87 6.12
C ASN A 108 -2.42 12.24 5.37
N GLN A 109 -2.13 13.54 5.29
CA GLN A 109 -0.92 14.06 4.62
C GLN A 109 0.39 13.56 5.24
N LYS A 110 0.37 13.15 6.52
CA LYS A 110 1.53 12.63 7.25
C LYS A 110 1.58 11.10 7.29
N ALA A 111 0.68 10.38 6.59
CA ALA A 111 0.60 8.93 6.65
C ALA A 111 1.95 8.25 6.35
N HIS A 112 2.68 8.71 5.34
CA HIS A 112 3.98 8.14 4.96
C HIS A 112 5.01 8.14 6.10
N SER A 113 5.06 9.20 6.92
CA SER A 113 6.01 9.28 8.04
C SER A 113 5.50 8.59 9.31
N MET A 114 4.18 8.46 9.47
CA MET A 114 3.53 7.82 10.61
C MET A 114 3.46 6.29 10.49
N ILE A 115 3.38 5.75 9.27
CA ILE A 115 3.33 4.30 9.00
C ILE A 115 4.73 3.69 9.25
N LYS A 116 5.00 3.46 10.54
CA LYS A 116 6.26 2.89 11.05
C LYS A 116 6.09 1.40 11.36
N LYS A 117 7.23 0.69 11.38
CA LYS A 117 7.26 -0.70 11.87
C LYS A 117 6.92 -0.68 13.36
N LYS A 118 5.97 -1.53 13.79
CA LYS A 118 5.68 -1.69 15.22
C LYS A 118 6.95 -2.15 15.96
N PRO A 119 7.32 -1.55 17.10
CA PRO A 119 8.48 -1.99 17.87
C PRO A 119 8.30 -3.44 18.36
N LYS A 120 9.39 -4.21 18.43
CA LYS A 120 9.37 -5.65 18.76
C LYS A 120 8.89 -5.93 20.19
N ARG A 121 9.06 -4.96 21.10
CA ARG A 121 8.55 -4.92 22.48
C ARG A 121 8.33 -3.45 22.83
N SER A 122 7.15 -3.06 23.30
CA SER A 122 7.03 -1.81 24.05
C SER A 122 7.52 -2.10 25.45
N ARG A 123 8.67 -1.56 25.85
CA ARG A 123 9.05 -1.48 27.26
C ARG A 123 8.10 -0.47 27.90
N ASN A 124 6.93 -0.94 28.33
CA ASN A 124 6.05 -0.19 29.20
C ASN A 124 6.08 -0.90 30.54
N TRP A 125 6.68 -0.25 31.53
CA TRP A 125 6.41 -0.47 32.95
C TRP A 125 5.21 0.41 33.31
#